data_AF-X1RNW1-F1
#
_entry.id   AF-X1RNW1-F1
#
_cell.length_a   1.000
_cell.length_b   1.000
_cell.length_c   1.000
_cell.angle_alpha   90.00
_cell.angle_beta   90.00
_cell.angle_gamma   90.00
#
_symmetry.space_group_name_H-M   'P 1'
#
loop_
_entity.id
_entity.type
_entity.pdbx_description
1 polymer ?
#
loop_
_entity_poly.entity_id
_entity_poly.type
_entity_poly.pdbx_seq_one_letter_code
_entity_poly.pdbx_strand_id
1 'polypeptide(L)'
;WATIKTKLDIDRCQALWARKYVLKLPPLGNRRDRKGFFISVGGRKIANVFESALVMVKTVFRILDITYAGELLFPGIDEKGAIAKHPDALHQAFLAGQELVED
;
A
#
# COMPACT_ATOMS: atom_id res chain seq x y z
N TRP A 1 -6.10 -1.73 13.39
CA TRP A 1 -6.72 -3.02 13.01
C TRP A 1 -6.92 -2.99 11.51
N ALA A 2 -6.18 -3.79 10.75
CA ALA A 2 -6.46 -3.94 9.32
C ALA A 2 -7.89 -4.50 9.18
N THR A 3 -8.74 -3.80 8.44
CA THR A 3 -10.14 -4.16 8.25
C THR A 3 -10.22 -5.57 7.65
N ILE A 4 -11.20 -6.39 8.05
CA ILE A 4 -11.32 -7.82 7.66
C ILE A 4 -11.19 -8.04 6.13
N LYS A 5 -11.63 -7.06 5.33
CA LYS A 5 -11.48 -7.06 3.85
C LYS A 5 -10.02 -7.11 3.40
N THR A 6 -9.16 -6.28 3.99
CA THR A 6 -7.72 -6.25 3.66
C THR A 6 -7.04 -7.58 4.02
N LYS A 7 -7.44 -8.22 5.12
CA LYS A 7 -6.89 -9.52 5.50
C LYS A 7 -7.31 -10.62 4.51
N LEU A 8 -8.55 -10.58 4.02
CA LEU A 8 -9.05 -11.53 3.02
C LEU A 8 -8.29 -11.40 1.68
N ASP A 9 -7.98 -10.18 1.25
CA ASP A 9 -7.22 -9.92 0.03
C ASP A 9 -5.75 -10.38 0.18
N ILE A 10 -5.17 -10.23 1.37
CA ILE A 10 -3.83 -10.75 1.70
C ILE A 10 -3.81 -12.28 1.68
N ASP A 11 -4.85 -12.95 2.19
CA ASP A 11 -4.89 -14.42 2.19
C ASP A 11 -4.93 -15.01 0.76
N ARG A 12 -5.55 -14.30 -0.18
CA ARG A 12 -5.50 -14.65 -1.62
C ARG A 12 -4.09 -14.52 -2.21
N CYS A 13 -3.21 -13.70 -1.63
CA CYS A 13 -1.82 -13.56 -2.08
C CYS A 13 -0.96 -14.79 -1.77
N GLN A 14 -1.36 -15.68 -0.85
CA GLN A 14 -0.64 -16.93 -0.57
C GLN A 14 -0.59 -17.86 -1.80
N ALA A 15 -1.69 -17.94 -2.55
CA ALA A 15 -1.73 -18.70 -3.80
C ALA A 15 -0.79 -18.10 -4.87
N LEU A 16 -0.67 -16.77 -4.90
CA LEU A 16 0.21 -16.05 -5.82
C LEU A 16 1.69 -16.18 -5.42
N TRP A 17 1.98 -16.25 -4.11
CA TRP A 17 3.30 -16.59 -3.60
C TRP A 17 3.72 -17.99 -4.04
N ALA A 18 2.85 -19.00 -3.86
CA ALA A 18 3.14 -20.36 -4.30
C ALA A 18 3.36 -20.41 -5.82
N ARG A 19 2.54 -19.70 -6.59
CA ARG A 19 2.70 -19.59 -8.05
C ARG A 19 4.06 -19.00 -8.45
N LYS A 20 4.53 -17.97 -7.75
CA LYS A 20 5.83 -17.33 -8.02
C LYS A 20 7.02 -18.17 -7.54
N TYR A 21 7.01 -18.61 -6.29
CA TYR A 21 8.19 -19.22 -5.67
C TYR A 21 8.27 -20.73 -5.87
N VAL A 22 7.13 -21.43 -5.88
CA VAL A 22 7.05 -22.89 -6.09
C VAL A 22 6.95 -23.20 -7.58
N LEU A 23 5.99 -22.60 -8.29
CA LEU A 23 5.76 -22.90 -9.72
C LEU A 23 6.64 -22.08 -10.67
N LYS A 24 7.38 -21.08 -10.19
CA LYS A 24 8.22 -20.17 -11.00
C LYS A 24 7.45 -19.47 -12.14
N LEU A 25 6.15 -19.31 -11.98
CA LEU A 25 5.27 -18.63 -12.93
C LEU A 25 5.03 -17.18 -12.50
N PRO A 26 4.76 -16.26 -13.45
CA PRO A 26 4.40 -14.89 -13.09
C PRO A 26 3.13 -14.91 -12.20
N PRO A 27 3.15 -14.19 -11.07
CA PRO A 27 2.08 -14.22 -10.08
C PRO A 27 0.74 -13.79 -10.70
N LEU A 28 0.75 -12.72 -11.50
CA LEU A 28 -0.45 -12.16 -12.15
C LEU A 28 -0.65 -12.63 -13.60
N GLY A 29 0.07 -13.66 -14.03
CA GLY A 29 -0.03 -14.22 -15.39
C GLY A 29 0.53 -13.33 -16.52
N ASN A 30 0.92 -12.09 -16.22
CA ASN A 30 1.61 -11.19 -17.14
C ASN A 30 2.90 -10.66 -16.50
N ARG A 31 3.84 -10.22 -17.35
CA ARG A 31 5.11 -9.58 -16.96
C ARG A 31 5.06 -8.05 -17.13
N ARG A 32 3.90 -7.44 -16.90
CA ARG A 32 3.78 -5.98 -16.99
C ARG A 32 4.39 -5.39 -15.74
N ASP A 33 5.25 -4.40 -15.91
CA ASP A 33 5.73 -3.58 -14.80
C ASP A 33 4.54 -2.80 -14.24
N ARG A 34 4.30 -2.96 -12.95
CA ARG A 34 3.24 -2.29 -12.21
C ARG A 34 3.86 -1.52 -11.08
N LYS A 35 3.49 -0.25 -10.96
CA LYS A 35 3.85 0.56 -9.80
C LYS A 35 2.73 0.50 -8.77
N GLY A 36 3.11 0.35 -7.50
CA GLY A 36 2.20 0.27 -6.37
C GLY A 36 2.46 1.43 -5.42
N PHE A 37 1.39 2.08 -4.99
CA PHE A 37 1.44 3.19 -4.04
C PHE A 37 0.57 2.87 -2.84
N PHE A 38 1.05 3.17 -1.63
CA PHE A 38 0.34 2.86 -0.39
C PHE A 38 -0.17 4.12 0.29
N ILE A 39 -1.47 4.22 0.52
CA ILE A 39 -2.08 5.35 1.23
C ILE A 39 -2.78 4.84 2.48
N SER A 40 -2.45 5.41 3.64
CA SER A 40 -3.07 5.01 4.90
C SER A 40 -3.21 6.16 5.88
N VAL A 41 -4.32 6.17 6.61
CA VAL A 41 -4.62 7.11 7.69
C VAL A 41 -4.72 6.35 9.00
N GLY A 42 -4.31 6.98 10.11
CA GLY A 42 -4.33 6.34 11.42
C GLY A 42 -4.65 7.33 12.51
N GLY A 43 -5.59 6.98 13.40
CA GLY A 43 -6.01 7.85 14.50
C GLY A 43 -4.96 8.07 15.59
N ARG A 44 -3.99 7.17 15.72
CA ARG A 44 -2.94 7.26 16.74
C ARG A 44 -1.76 8.11 16.26
N LYS A 45 -1.32 9.05 17.10
CA LYS A 45 -0.12 9.89 16.90
C LYS A 45 1.19 9.20 17.32
N ILE A 46 1.34 7.90 17.05
CA ILE A 46 2.58 7.16 17.36
C ILE A 46 3.30 6.91 16.03
N ALA A 47 4.61 7.19 15.99
CA ALA A 47 5.42 7.10 14.77
C ALA A 47 5.35 5.71 14.10
N ASN A 48 5.19 4.65 14.91
CA ASN A 48 5.29 3.26 14.44
C ASN A 48 3.94 2.61 14.09
N VAL A 49 2.85 3.39 14.05
CA VAL A 49 1.49 2.84 13.79
C VAL A 49 1.41 2.15 12.43
N PHE A 50 2.19 2.62 11.47
CA PHE A 50 2.17 2.13 10.10
C PHE A 50 3.26 1.11 9.78
N GLU A 51 4.32 0.96 10.59
CA GLU A 51 5.44 0.07 10.27
C GLU A 51 4.98 -1.36 9.95
N SER A 52 4.08 -1.90 10.78
CA SER A 52 3.48 -3.22 10.54
C SER A 52 2.72 -3.30 9.21
N ALA A 53 1.97 -2.25 8.86
CA ALA A 53 1.25 -2.18 7.59
C ALA A 53 2.20 -2.03 6.40
N LEU A 54 3.27 -1.25 6.54
CA LEU A 54 4.28 -1.06 5.50
C LEU A 54 5.03 -2.34 5.17
N VAL A 55 5.45 -3.09 6.19
CA VAL A 55 6.11 -4.40 5.99
C VAL A 55 5.18 -5.34 5.23
N MET A 56 3.90 -5.37 5.59
CA MET A 56 2.91 -6.19 4.90
C MET A 56 2.71 -5.77 3.45
N VAL A 57 2.57 -4.48 3.17
CA VAL A 57 2.34 -3.96 1.81
C VAL A 57 3.56 -4.17 0.92
N LYS A 58 4.77 -3.89 1.43
CA LYS A 58 6.02 -4.18 0.70
C LYS A 58 6.17 -5.66 0.39
N THR A 59 5.75 -6.53 1.31
CA THR A 59 5.75 -7.98 1.09
C THR A 59 4.76 -8.37 -0.01
N VAL A 60 3.53 -7.86 0.04
CA VAL A 60 2.51 -8.11 -1.00
C VAL A 60 2.98 -7.62 -2.36
N PHE A 61 3.52 -6.40 -2.46
CA PHE A 61 4.02 -5.85 -3.71
C PHE A 61 5.16 -6.70 -4.28
N ARG A 62 6.08 -7.18 -3.43
CA ARG A 62 7.13 -8.12 -3.84
C ARG A 62 6.57 -9.45 -4.34
N ILE A 63 5.50 -9.97 -3.74
CA ILE A 63 4.86 -11.22 -4.18
C ILE A 63 4.20 -11.04 -5.55
N LEU A 64 3.62 -9.87 -5.80
CA LEU A 64 2.87 -9.56 -7.00
C LEU A 64 3.71 -9.01 -8.16
N ASP A 65 5.04 -8.87 -7.98
CA ASP A 65 5.93 -8.19 -8.94
C ASP A 65 5.49 -6.74 -9.21
N ILE A 66 5.11 -6.04 -8.14
CA ILE A 66 4.76 -4.62 -8.17
C ILE A 66 5.94 -3.82 -7.61
N THR A 67 6.44 -2.87 -8.38
CA THR A 67 7.45 -1.91 -7.95
C THR A 67 6.83 -0.94 -6.96
N TYR A 68 7.37 -0.90 -5.76
CA TYR A 68 6.92 0.03 -4.73
C TYR A 68 7.37 1.45 -5.12
N ALA A 69 6.41 2.33 -5.42
CA ALA A 69 6.66 3.69 -5.89
C ALA A 69 6.60 4.73 -4.78
N GLY A 70 5.94 4.43 -3.66
CA GLY A 70 5.89 5.33 -2.51
C GLY A 70 4.77 5.00 -1.53
N GLU A 71 4.74 5.78 -0.45
CA GLU A 71 3.70 5.74 0.56
C GLU A 71 3.30 7.14 1.01
N LEU A 72 2.03 7.29 1.37
CA LEU A 72 1.47 8.50 1.96
C LEU A 72 0.77 8.10 3.25
N LEU A 73 1.35 8.51 4.37
CA LEU A 73 0.92 8.10 5.70
C LEU A 73 0.54 9.32 6.53
N PHE A 74 -0.70 9.32 7.05
CA PHE A 74 -1.19 10.41 7.88
C PHE A 74 -1.55 9.92 9.30
N PRO A 75 -0.64 10.09 10.29
CA PRO A 75 -0.91 9.79 11.69
C PRO A 75 -1.76 10.90 12.36
N GLY A 76 -2.52 10.52 13.39
CA GLY A 76 -3.33 11.45 14.19
C GLY A 76 -4.68 11.86 13.59
N ILE A 77 -5.19 11.13 12.59
CA ILE A 77 -6.48 11.37 11.95
C ILE A 77 -7.51 10.36 12.48
N ASP A 78 -8.17 10.72 13.58
CA ASP A 78 -9.15 9.85 14.25
C ASP A 78 -10.60 10.33 14.01
N GLU A 79 -10.82 11.64 13.91
CA GLU A 79 -12.16 12.22 13.70
C GLU A 79 -12.55 12.26 12.22
N LYS A 80 -13.83 12.03 11.94
CA LYS A 80 -14.42 12.21 10.60
C LYS A 80 -14.21 13.65 10.15
N GLY A 81 -13.48 13.85 9.06
CA GLY A 81 -13.16 15.18 8.53
C GLY A 81 -11.88 15.81 9.09
N ALA A 82 -11.15 15.15 10.01
CA ALA A 82 -9.85 15.64 10.47
C ALA A 82 -8.82 15.74 9.35
N ILE A 83 -8.93 14.91 8.30
CA ILE A 83 -8.11 15.03 7.09
C ILE A 83 -8.29 16.39 6.38
N ALA A 84 -9.46 17.02 6.49
CA ALA A 84 -9.70 18.35 5.91
C ALA A 84 -8.95 19.48 6.66
N LYS A 85 -8.47 19.21 7.89
CA LYS A 85 -7.58 20.11 8.64
C LYS A 85 -6.12 19.98 8.22
N HIS A 86 -5.79 19.03 7.33
CA HIS A 86 -4.49 18.89 6.69
C HIS A 86 -4.59 19.37 5.23
N PRO A 87 -4.55 20.69 4.96
CA PRO A 87 -4.66 21.22 3.61
C PRO A 87 -3.58 20.67 2.66
N ASP A 88 -2.41 20.36 3.21
CA ASP A 88 -1.29 19.81 2.44
C ASP A 88 -1.47 18.34 2.06
N ALA A 89 -2.38 17.61 2.70
CA ALA A 89 -2.56 16.18 2.43
C ALA A 89 -3.04 15.91 1.00
N LEU A 90 -3.96 16.75 0.51
CA LEU A 90 -4.48 16.64 -0.85
C LEU A 90 -3.44 17.06 -1.89
N HIS A 91 -2.65 18.09 -1.57
CA HIS A 91 -1.55 18.55 -2.42
C HIS A 91 -0.44 17.49 -2.51
N GLN A 92 -0.05 16.88 -1.38
CA GLN A 92 0.93 15.79 -1.36
C GLN A 92 0.44 14.56 -2.12
N ALA A 93 -0.84 14.20 -2.00
CA ALA A 93 -1.43 13.12 -2.78
C ALA A 93 -1.44 13.42 -4.28
N PHE A 94 -1.67 14.68 -4.66
CA PHE A 94 -1.65 15.12 -6.05
C PHE A 94 -0.23 15.06 -6.64
N LEU A 95 0.77 15.59 -5.92
CA LEU A 95 2.18 15.54 -6.34
C LEU A 95 2.68 14.09 -6.44
N ALA A 96 2.40 13.25 -5.44
CA ALA A 96 2.76 11.84 -5.47
C ALA A 96 2.08 11.10 -6.63
N GLY A 97 0.87 11.50 -7.01
CA GLY A 97 0.17 10.99 -8.19
C GLY A 97 0.83 11.41 -9.51
N GLN A 98 1.33 12.65 -9.61
CA GLN A 98 2.10 13.12 -10.78
C GLN A 98 3.42 12.35 -10.91
N GLU A 99 4.20 12.23 -9.84
CA GLU A 99 5.46 11.47 -9.83
C GLU A 99 5.24 9.99 -10.19
N LEU A 100 4.10 9.41 -9.81
CA LEU A 100 3.78 8.03 -10.15
C LEU A 100 3.55 7.80 -11.67
N VAL A 101 3.11 8.85 -12.38
CA VAL A 101 2.78 8.81 -13.82
C VAL A 101 3.94 9.33 -14.69
N GLU A 102 4.80 10.21 -14.16
CA GLU A 102 5.90 10.85 -14.89
C GLU A 102 7.13 9.95 -15.17
N ASP A 103 7.07 8.66 -14.85
CA ASP A 103 8.07 7.65 -15.21
C ASP A 103 7.49 6.50 -16.06
#